data_AF-A0A4Y7U3T8-F1
#
_entry.id   AF-A0A4Y7U3T8-F1
#
_cell.length_a   1.000
_cell.length_b   1.000
_cell.length_c   1.000
_cell.angle_alpha   90.00
_cell.angle_beta   90.00
_cell.angle_gamma   90.00
#
_symmetry.space_group_name_H-M   'P 1'
#
loop_
_entity.id
_entity.type
_entity.pdbx_description
1 polymer ?
#
loop_
_entity_poly.entity_id
_entity_poly.type
_entity_poly.pdbx_seq_one_letter_code
_entity_poly.pdbx_strand_id
1 'polypeptide(L)'
;IMTANEGEPNTDYSQDPNGTISIIEVANNYAVTTLDFSSFSTQAAALRKDGFRISTFAKSFAQDIEPEYVTISDDSKTAWVTLQENNGVAKVDLTSKTITAVYPLGLKDFNTAANAID
;
A
#
# COMPACT_ATOMS: atom_id res chain seq x y z
N ILE A 1 -7.79 16.47 0.08
CA ILE A 1 -8.57 15.21 -0.09
C ILE A 1 -7.58 14.14 -0.51
N MET A 2 -7.76 12.90 -0.07
CA MET A 2 -6.88 11.79 -0.45
C MET A 2 -7.72 10.58 -0.83
N THR A 3 -7.32 9.87 -1.87
CA THR A 3 -7.95 8.61 -2.29
C THR A 3 -6.89 7.53 -2.41
N ALA A 4 -7.26 6.32 -2.06
CA ALA A 4 -6.55 5.12 -2.45
C ALA A 4 -7.25 4.56 -3.70
N ASN A 5 -6.46 4.20 -4.71
CA ASN A 5 -6.96 3.69 -5.97
C ASN A 5 -6.40 2.28 -6.11
N GLU A 6 -7.22 1.26 -5.84
CA GLU A 6 -6.82 -0.15 -5.77
C GLU A 6 -6.05 -0.59 -7.01
N GLY A 7 -6.56 -0.26 -8.20
CA GLY A 7 -5.94 -0.78 -9.43
C GLY A 7 -6.23 -2.27 -9.65
N GLU A 8 -7.29 -2.79 -9.04
CA GLU A 8 -7.74 -4.18 -9.15
C GLU A 8 -7.71 -4.69 -10.62
N PRO A 9 -7.12 -5.86 -10.87
CA PRO A 9 -7.10 -6.47 -12.19
C PRO A 9 -8.50 -6.89 -12.65
N ASN A 10 -8.70 -6.98 -13.96
CA ASN A 10 -9.87 -7.69 -14.48
C ASN A 10 -9.75 -9.21 -14.22
N THR A 11 -10.87 -9.94 -14.36
CA THR A 11 -10.98 -11.36 -13.95
C THR A 11 -9.89 -12.28 -14.52
N ASP A 12 -9.39 -11.99 -15.73
CA ASP A 12 -8.36 -12.79 -16.40
C ASP A 12 -6.95 -12.18 -16.34
N TYR A 13 -6.76 -11.10 -15.57
CA TYR A 13 -5.49 -10.39 -15.40
C TYR A 13 -4.86 -9.90 -16.72
N SER A 14 -5.67 -9.76 -17.78
CA SER A 14 -5.22 -9.15 -19.03
C SER A 14 -5.00 -7.64 -18.87
N GLN A 15 -5.81 -7.00 -18.02
CA GLN A 15 -5.75 -5.59 -17.65
C GLN A 15 -5.54 -5.49 -16.15
N ASP A 16 -4.34 -5.08 -15.76
CA ASP A 16 -3.85 -5.07 -14.38
C ASP A 16 -3.09 -3.75 -14.18
N PRO A 17 -3.77 -2.64 -13.84
CA PRO A 17 -3.12 -1.35 -13.64
C PRO A 17 -2.38 -1.31 -12.29
N ASN A 18 -1.42 -0.40 -12.15
CA ASN A 18 -0.79 -0.18 -10.85
C ASN A 18 -1.80 0.42 -9.85
N GLY A 19 -1.80 -0.08 -8.62
CA GLY A 19 -2.46 0.64 -7.53
C GLY A 19 -1.70 1.92 -7.17
N THR A 20 -2.46 2.95 -6.80
CA THR A 20 -1.95 4.30 -6.59
C THR A 20 -2.68 5.04 -5.48
N ILE A 21 -2.14 6.19 -5.10
CA ILE A 21 -2.74 7.11 -4.14
C ILE A 21 -2.84 8.48 -4.81
N SER A 22 -3.99 9.15 -4.68
CA SER A 22 -4.15 10.54 -5.17
C SER A 22 -4.24 11.51 -4.00
N ILE A 23 -3.43 12.57 -4.04
CA ILE A 23 -3.52 13.73 -3.15
C ILE A 23 -4.13 14.88 -3.96
N ILE A 24 -5.27 15.40 -3.51
CA ILE A 24 -6.03 16.45 -4.20
C ILE A 24 -6.07 17.70 -3.34
N GLU A 25 -5.49 18.78 -3.88
CA GLU A 25 -5.31 20.07 -3.21
C GLU A 25 -6.44 21.04 -3.57
N VAL A 26 -7.46 21.13 -2.72
CA VAL A 26 -8.65 21.97 -2.96
C VAL A 26 -8.29 23.45 -3.16
N ALA A 27 -7.39 23.98 -2.35
CA ALA A 27 -6.97 25.38 -2.44
C ALA A 27 -6.14 25.70 -3.70
N ASN A 28 -5.56 24.67 -4.34
CA ASN A 28 -4.76 24.79 -5.55
C ASN A 28 -5.56 24.30 -6.77
N ASN A 29 -6.80 24.78 -6.92
CA ASN A 29 -7.70 24.43 -8.03
C ASN A 29 -7.81 22.91 -8.28
N TYR A 30 -7.93 22.12 -7.20
CA TYR A 30 -8.00 20.65 -7.25
C TYR A 30 -6.80 19.99 -7.96
N ALA A 31 -5.61 20.59 -7.90
CA ALA A 31 -4.39 19.95 -8.39
C ALA A 31 -4.22 18.55 -7.78
N VAL A 32 -3.86 17.58 -8.62
CA VAL A 32 -3.72 16.17 -8.25
C VAL A 32 -2.25 15.77 -8.30
N THR A 33 -1.78 15.14 -7.23
CA THR A 33 -0.51 14.39 -7.22
C THR A 33 -0.83 12.92 -7.04
N THR A 34 -0.41 12.09 -8.00
CA THR A 34 -0.60 10.64 -7.94
C THR A 34 0.72 9.95 -7.59
N LEU A 35 0.69 9.06 -6.61
CA LEU A 35 1.83 8.29 -6.13
C LEU A 35 1.60 6.82 -6.43
N ASP A 36 2.64 6.14 -6.91
CA ASP A 36 2.67 4.68 -7.10
C ASP A 36 3.73 4.03 -6.20
N PHE A 37 3.74 2.69 -6.21
CA PHE A 37 4.62 1.87 -5.37
C PHE A 37 5.85 1.31 -6.11
N SER A 38 6.11 1.73 -7.36
CA SER A 38 7.17 1.17 -8.21
C SER A 38 8.56 1.29 -7.60
N SER A 39 8.82 2.36 -6.84
CA SER A 39 10.08 2.62 -6.14
C SER A 39 10.42 1.61 -5.04
N PHE A 40 9.43 0.83 -4.57
CA PHE A 40 9.61 -0.22 -3.56
C PHE A 40 9.89 -1.61 -4.16
N SER A 41 9.88 -1.75 -5.48
CA SER A 41 10.12 -3.03 -6.17
C SER A 41 11.43 -3.72 -5.77
N THR A 42 12.49 -2.96 -5.52
CA THR A 42 13.79 -3.49 -5.06
C THR A 42 13.76 -4.01 -3.62
N GLN A 43 12.73 -3.66 -2.83
CA GLN A 43 12.54 -4.09 -1.45
C GLN A 43 11.66 -5.35 -1.35
N ALA A 44 11.07 -5.83 -2.45
CA ALA A 44 10.12 -6.94 -2.47
C ALA A 44 10.62 -8.21 -1.75
N ALA A 45 11.90 -8.55 -1.88
CA ALA A 45 12.48 -9.71 -1.20
C ALA A 45 12.56 -9.52 0.32
N ALA A 46 12.93 -8.33 0.79
CA ALA A 46 12.99 -8.00 2.22
C ALA A 46 11.58 -7.94 2.82
N LEU A 47 10.66 -7.24 2.16
CA LEU A 47 9.26 -7.15 2.56
C LEU A 47 8.63 -8.54 2.70
N ARG A 48 8.82 -9.42 1.71
CA ARG A 48 8.30 -10.79 1.76
C ARG A 48 8.88 -11.60 2.92
N LYS A 49 10.18 -11.46 3.18
CA LYS A 49 10.84 -12.13 4.33
C LYS A 49 10.19 -11.71 5.65
N ASP A 50 9.77 -10.47 5.75
CA ASP A 50 9.17 -9.89 6.95
C ASP A 50 7.63 -10.04 6.99
N GLY A 51 7.04 -10.83 6.09
CA GLY A 51 5.63 -11.20 6.12
C GLY A 51 4.69 -10.39 5.21
N PHE A 52 5.23 -9.56 4.32
CA PHE A 52 4.45 -8.92 3.25
C PHE A 52 4.01 -9.99 2.23
N ARG A 53 2.71 -10.11 1.96
CA ARG A 53 2.21 -10.97 0.89
C ARG A 53 2.46 -10.29 -0.45
N ILE A 54 3.05 -11.03 -1.38
CA ILE A 54 3.20 -10.60 -2.77
C ILE A 54 2.69 -11.69 -3.69
N SER A 55 1.69 -11.37 -4.52
CA SER A 55 1.04 -12.33 -5.42
C SER A 55 2.00 -12.90 -6.45
N THR A 56 1.69 -14.11 -6.92
CA THR A 56 2.33 -14.73 -8.08
C THR A 56 1.59 -14.46 -9.38
N PHE A 57 0.40 -13.84 -9.32
CA PHE A 57 -0.44 -13.53 -10.48
C PHE A 57 -0.14 -12.14 -11.06
N ALA A 58 0.16 -11.17 -10.20
CA ALA A 58 0.53 -9.82 -10.61
C ALA A 58 1.84 -9.83 -11.41
N LYS A 59 1.91 -9.01 -12.48
CA LYS A 59 3.09 -8.97 -13.37
C LYS A 59 4.24 -8.14 -12.81
N SER A 60 3.99 -7.32 -11.80
CA SER A 60 5.01 -6.51 -11.14
C SER A 60 4.63 -6.21 -9.70
N PHE A 61 5.61 -5.74 -8.90
CA PHE A 61 5.35 -5.31 -7.53
C PHE A 61 4.28 -4.20 -7.47
N ALA A 62 4.33 -3.22 -8.36
CA ALA A 62 3.39 -2.08 -8.31
C ALA A 62 1.95 -2.45 -8.71
N GLN A 63 1.78 -3.48 -9.54
CA GLN A 63 0.48 -4.03 -9.89
C GLN A 63 -0.11 -4.88 -8.76
N ASP A 64 0.76 -5.51 -7.97
CA ASP A 64 0.34 -6.30 -6.80
C ASP A 64 -0.10 -5.46 -5.60
N ILE A 65 0.20 -4.16 -5.59
CA ILE A 65 -0.19 -3.30 -4.47
C ILE A 65 -1.55 -2.67 -4.76
N GLU A 66 -2.55 -3.07 -3.98
CA GLU A 66 -3.92 -2.56 -4.08
C GLU A 66 -4.26 -1.75 -2.81
N PRO A 67 -4.07 -0.41 -2.80
CA PRO A 67 -4.35 0.40 -1.62
C PRO A 67 -5.85 0.64 -1.45
N GLU A 68 -6.38 0.57 -0.21
CA GLU A 68 -7.82 0.70 0.05
C GLU A 68 -8.23 1.83 1.02
N TYR A 69 -7.78 1.78 2.28
CA TYR A 69 -8.18 2.73 3.32
C TYR A 69 -7.08 3.73 3.61
N VAL A 70 -7.48 4.97 3.89
CA VAL A 70 -6.59 6.07 4.25
C VAL A 70 -6.98 6.66 5.59
N THR A 71 -6.01 6.88 6.46
CA THR A 71 -6.15 7.77 7.63
C THR A 71 -5.05 8.82 7.63
N ILE A 72 -5.31 9.98 8.23
CA ILE A 72 -4.41 11.13 8.26
C ILE A 72 -4.13 11.48 9.72
N SER A 73 -2.86 11.76 10.05
CA SER A 73 -2.47 12.17 11.40
C SER A 73 -3.04 13.53 11.76
N ASP A 74 -3.22 13.79 13.07
CA ASP A 74 -3.81 15.05 13.58
C ASP A 74 -3.03 16.30 13.14
N ASP A 75 -1.71 16.17 12.94
CA ASP A 75 -0.87 17.27 12.44
C ASP A 75 -0.92 17.46 10.91
N SER A 76 -1.71 16.64 10.21
CA SER A 76 -1.90 16.63 8.75
C SER A 76 -0.60 16.44 7.95
N LYS A 77 0.45 15.86 8.55
CA LYS A 77 1.74 15.64 7.88
C LYS A 77 1.95 14.21 7.38
N THR A 78 1.27 13.24 7.99
CA THR A 78 1.39 11.83 7.64
C THR A 78 0.03 11.27 7.25
N ALA A 79 0.00 10.48 6.18
CA ALA A 79 -1.11 9.58 5.92
C ALA A 79 -0.64 8.12 6.01
N TRP A 80 -1.55 7.25 6.44
CA TRP A 80 -1.37 5.81 6.48
C TRP A 80 -2.37 5.17 5.54
N VAL A 81 -1.90 4.23 4.73
CA VAL A 81 -2.71 3.55 3.71
C VAL A 81 -2.63 2.04 3.91
N THR A 82 -3.78 1.38 4.02
CA THR A 82 -3.82 -0.09 4.14
C THR A 82 -3.55 -0.77 2.80
N LEU A 83 -2.79 -1.85 2.85
CA LEU A 83 -2.51 -2.74 1.71
C LEU A 83 -2.98 -4.14 2.12
N GLN A 84 -4.30 -4.38 2.08
CA GLN A 84 -4.91 -5.53 2.77
C GLN A 84 -4.43 -6.86 2.19
N GLU A 85 -4.40 -6.91 0.87
CA GLU A 85 -3.96 -8.01 0.03
C GLU A 85 -2.50 -8.35 0.33
N ASN A 86 -1.71 -7.35 0.70
CA ASN A 86 -0.29 -7.51 0.93
C ASN A 86 0.07 -7.72 2.41
N ASN A 87 -0.92 -7.78 3.32
CA ASN A 87 -0.66 -7.86 4.76
C ASN A 87 0.28 -6.71 5.23
N GLY A 88 -0.03 -5.48 4.80
CA GLY A 88 0.85 -4.34 5.04
C GLY A 88 0.17 -2.98 5.13
N VAL A 89 0.96 -1.98 5.48
CA VAL A 89 0.53 -0.57 5.57
C VAL A 89 1.62 0.32 4.98
N ALA A 90 1.24 1.29 4.17
CA ALA A 90 2.15 2.31 3.64
C ALA A 90 2.07 3.61 4.45
N LYS A 91 3.20 4.30 4.57
CA LYS A 91 3.29 5.64 5.15
C LYS A 91 3.59 6.67 4.06
N VAL A 92 2.78 7.72 4.02
CA VAL A 92 2.91 8.83 3.08
C VAL A 92 3.25 10.10 3.85
N ASP A 93 4.29 10.80 3.41
CA ASP A 93 4.58 12.16 3.84
C ASP A 93 3.78 13.14 2.97
N LEU A 94 2.89 13.91 3.60
CA LEU A 94 1.99 14.84 2.93
C LEU A 94 2.66 16.19 2.61
N THR A 95 3.82 16.47 3.20
CA THR A 95 4.61 17.68 2.91
C THR A 95 5.43 17.48 1.63
N SER A 96 6.18 16.38 1.54
CA SER A 96 6.95 16.04 0.34
C SER A 96 6.12 15.35 -0.73
N LYS A 97 4.90 14.90 -0.40
CA LYS A 97 4.02 14.12 -1.28
C LYS A 97 4.71 12.85 -1.77
N THR A 98 5.24 12.07 -0.84
CA THR A 98 5.98 10.84 -1.15
C THR A 98 5.55 9.69 -0.26
N ILE A 99 5.50 8.48 -0.83
CA ILE A 99 5.41 7.25 -0.05
C ILE A 99 6.81 7.02 0.54
N THR A 100 6.91 7.03 1.87
CA THR A 100 8.19 6.99 2.59
C THR A 100 8.55 5.60 3.08
N ALA A 101 7.56 4.75 3.31
CA ALA A 101 7.76 3.39 3.76
C ALA A 101 6.57 2.48 3.44
N VAL A 102 6.87 1.18 3.31
CA VAL A 102 5.90 0.09 3.33
C VAL A 102 6.27 -0.81 4.50
N TYR A 103 5.30 -1.08 5.37
CA TYR A 103 5.46 -1.90 6.57
C TYR A 103 4.71 -3.22 6.41
N PRO A 104 5.40 -4.37 6.43
CA PRO A 104 4.74 -5.65 6.59
C PRO A 104 4.21 -5.81 8.01
N LEU A 105 3.07 -6.50 8.17
CA LEU A 105 2.46 -6.77 9.47
C LEU A 105 2.94 -8.08 10.11
N GLY A 106 3.84 -8.81 9.44
CA GLY A 106 4.40 -10.06 9.94
C GLY A 106 3.42 -11.22 9.91
N LEU A 107 3.80 -12.31 10.58
CA LEU A 107 3.02 -13.54 10.68
C LEU A 107 2.93 -13.99 12.13
N LYS A 108 1.85 -14.67 12.47
CA LYS A 108 1.66 -15.32 13.78
C LYS A 108 1.93 -16.82 13.66
N ASP A 109 2.83 -17.35 14.48
CA ASP A 109 3.12 -18.79 14.54
C ASP A 109 2.16 -19.52 15.49
N PHE A 110 1.14 -20.15 14.91
CA PHE A 110 0.10 -20.89 15.65
C PHE A 110 0.58 -22.23 16.22
N ASN A 111 1.82 -22.67 15.99
CA ASN A 111 2.36 -23.89 16.62
C ASN A 111 2.74 -23.69 18.09
N THR A 112 2.63 -22.46 18.61
CA THR A 112 2.93 -22.13 20.01
C THR A 112 1.65 -21.86 20.79
N ALA A 113 1.57 -22.37 22.02
CA ALA A 113 0.40 -22.18 22.88
C ALA A 113 0.08 -20.71 23.16
N ALA A 114 1.11 -19.84 23.20
CA ALA A 114 0.95 -18.39 23.38
C ALA A 114 0.20 -17.72 22.21
N ASN A 115 0.15 -18.37 21.06
CA ASN A 115 -0.47 -17.86 19.85
C ASN A 115 -1.82 -18.52 19.52
N ALA A 116 -2.46 -19.21 20.48
CA ALA A 116 -3.79 -19.79 20.29
C ALA A 116 -4.81 -18.78 19.74
N ILE A 117 -5.80 -19.29 19.02
CA ILE A 117 -6.95 -18.51 18.54
C ILE A 117 -7.90 -18.33 19.73
N ASP A 118 -8.35 -17.09 19.93
CA ASP A 118 -9.45 -16.67 20.80
C ASP A 118 -10.79 -17.14 20.19
#